data_AF-A0AAW1H9A6-F1
#
_entry.id   AF-A0AAW1H9A6-F1
#
_cell.length_a   1.000
_cell.length_b   1.000
_cell.length_c   1.000
_cell.angle_alpha   90.00
_cell.angle_beta   90.00
_cell.angle_gamma   90.00
#
_symmetry.space_group_name_H-M   'P 1'
#
loop_
_entity.id
_entity.type
_entity.pdbx_description
1 polymer ?
#
loop_
_entity_poly.entity_id
_entity_poly.type
_entity_poly.pdbx_seq_one_letter_code
_entity_poly.pdbx_strand_id
1 'polypeptide(L)'
;MRLSMRLRFLIWEEKYVHSSRRKFRGSRPQVTNLYHFVEVFLSVIDLQLQELENRFDKVSKELLICMSSFSPPNQFFSFDIRKLRRLAEFYHNEFSTVELSFMVEISLLIFKMMIDF
;
A
#
# COMPACT_ATOMS: atom_id res chain seq x y z
N MET A 1 9.64 -11.81 -29.61
CA MET A 1 9.17 -11.62 -28.21
C MET A 1 8.95 -12.94 -27.44
N ARG A 2 8.34 -13.99 -28.01
CA ARG A 2 8.06 -15.27 -27.29
C ARG A 2 9.29 -16.03 -26.75
N LEU A 3 10.40 -16.06 -27.49
CA LEU A 3 11.64 -16.73 -27.05
C LEU A 3 12.31 -16.01 -25.85
N SER A 4 12.23 -14.67 -25.80
CA SER A 4 12.75 -13.87 -24.70
C SER A 4 11.99 -14.09 -23.39
N MET A 5 10.66 -14.26 -23.44
CA MET A 5 9.87 -14.64 -22.27
C MET A 5 10.20 -16.04 -21.79
N ARG A 6 10.39 -16.99 -22.72
CA ARG A 6 10.74 -18.38 -22.39
C ARG A 6 12.12 -18.50 -21.75
N LEU A 7 13.10 -17.72 -22.21
CA LEU A 7 14.42 -17.62 -21.58
C LEU A 7 14.35 -17.02 -20.16
N ARG A 8 13.55 -15.97 -19.96
CA ARG A 8 13.34 -15.41 -18.62
C ARG A 8 12.67 -16.40 -17.67
N PHE A 9 11.68 -17.15 -18.14
CA PHE A 9 11.01 -18.17 -17.34
C PHE A 9 11.98 -19.28 -16.86
N LEU A 10 12.89 -19.74 -17.74
CA LEU A 10 13.86 -20.77 -17.38
C LEU A 10 14.82 -20.30 -16.29
N ILE A 11 15.22 -19.02 -16.28
CA ILE A 11 16.06 -18.44 -15.22
C ILE A 11 15.37 -18.52 -13.85
N TRP A 12 14.04 -18.39 -13.80
CA TRP A 12 13.28 -18.49 -12.55
C TRP A 12 13.16 -19.93 -12.01
N GLU A 13 13.21 -20.92 -12.90
CA GLU A 13 13.22 -22.35 -12.58
C GLU A 13 14.63 -22.90 -12.26
N GLU A 14 15.68 -22.13 -12.54
CA GLU A 14 17.05 -22.52 -12.19
C GLU A 14 17.26 -22.54 -10.67
N LYS A 15 18.25 -23.33 -10.24
CA LYS A 15 18.61 -23.47 -8.82
C LYS A 15 19.18 -22.15 -8.31
N TYR A 16 18.67 -21.71 -7.16
CA TYR A 16 19.18 -20.52 -6.50
C TYR A 16 20.58 -20.76 -5.93
N VAL A 17 21.52 -19.89 -6.29
CA VAL A 17 22.90 -19.94 -5.81
C VAL A 17 23.12 -18.81 -4.81
N HIS A 18 23.27 -19.17 -3.54
CA HIS A 18 23.54 -18.21 -2.47
C HIS A 18 24.98 -17.64 -2.61
N SER A 19 25.11 -16.33 -2.77
CA SER A 19 26.41 -15.65 -3.03
C SER A 19 27.39 -15.68 -1.84
N SER A 20 26.91 -15.96 -0.62
CA SER A 20 27.78 -16.05 0.56
C SER A 20 28.49 -17.40 0.67
N ARG A 21 29.83 -17.39 0.59
CA ARG A 21 30.76 -18.51 0.88
C ARG A 21 30.77 -18.93 2.37
N ARG A 22 29.61 -19.15 3.00
CA ARG A 22 29.56 -19.96 4.24
C ARG A 22 29.30 -21.40 3.82
N LYS A 23 30.34 -22.24 3.92
CA LYS A 23 30.23 -23.70 3.79
C LYS A 23 29.37 -24.23 4.94
N PHE A 24 28.06 -24.05 4.85
CA PHE A 24 27.11 -24.63 5.78
C PHE A 24 27.01 -26.12 5.43
N ARG A 25 27.57 -26.97 6.30
CA ARG A 25 27.52 -28.42 6.16
C ARG A 25 26.12 -28.91 6.56
N GLY A 26 25.20 -28.86 5.61
CA GLY A 26 23.87 -29.43 5.76
C GLY A 26 23.14 -29.29 4.43
N SER A 27 22.69 -30.41 3.86
CA SER A 27 21.91 -30.45 2.62
C SER A 27 20.59 -29.70 2.81
N ARG A 28 20.57 -28.40 2.57
CA ARG A 28 19.32 -27.68 2.37
C ARG A 28 18.67 -28.19 1.07
N PRO A 29 17.33 -28.29 1.01
CA PRO A 29 16.63 -28.52 -0.24
C PRO A 29 17.12 -27.51 -1.28
N GLN A 30 17.42 -27.98 -2.49
CA GLN A 30 17.73 -27.08 -3.60
C GLN A 30 16.44 -26.33 -3.96
N VAL A 31 16.39 -25.03 -3.68
CA VAL A 31 15.27 -24.16 -4.04
C VAL A 31 15.54 -23.46 -5.37
N THR A 32 14.48 -23.13 -6.11
CA THR A 32 14.58 -22.38 -7.37
C THR A 32 14.73 -20.89 -7.11
N ASN A 33 15.22 -20.14 -8.11
CA ASN A 33 15.31 -18.69 -8.07
C ASN A 33 13.94 -18.04 -7.80
N LEU A 34 12.87 -18.58 -8.38
CA LEU A 34 11.50 -18.11 -8.14
C LEU A 34 11.11 -18.24 -6.68
N TYR A 35 11.32 -19.41 -6.09
CA TYR A 35 10.95 -19.67 -4.70
C TYR A 35 11.71 -18.73 -3.76
N HIS A 36 13.02 -18.61 -3.94
CA HIS A 36 13.84 -17.71 -3.12
C HIS A 36 13.39 -16.25 -3.25
N PHE A 37 13.10 -15.78 -4.47
CA PHE A 37 12.61 -14.42 -4.67
C PHE A 37 11.28 -14.18 -3.96
N VAL A 38 10.35 -15.13 -4.06
CA VAL A 38 9.06 -15.06 -3.35
C VAL A 38 9.28 -15.01 -1.83
N GLU A 39 10.14 -15.87 -1.28
CA GLU A 39 10.44 -15.86 0.16
C GLU A 39 11.03 -14.52 0.63
N VAL A 40 12.01 -13.98 -0.11
CA VAL A 40 12.60 -12.67 0.22
C VAL A 40 11.57 -11.57 0.09
N PHE A 41 10.76 -11.59 -0.96
CA PHE A 41 9.72 -10.59 -1.18
C PHE A 41 8.66 -10.60 -0.09
N LEU A 42 8.17 -11.78 0.31
CA LEU A 42 7.25 -11.95 1.44
C LEU A 42 7.89 -11.48 2.75
N SER A 43 9.16 -11.83 3.00
CA SER A 43 9.89 -11.35 4.18
C SER A 43 9.99 -9.83 4.23
N VAL A 44 10.21 -9.18 3.08
CA VAL A 44 10.21 -7.71 2.99
C VAL A 44 8.82 -7.14 3.26
N ILE A 45 7.75 -7.76 2.73
CA ILE A 45 6.37 -7.35 3.02
C ILE A 45 6.08 -7.45 4.52
N ASP A 46 6.42 -8.57 5.16
CA ASP A 46 6.20 -8.78 6.59
C ASP A 46 6.93 -7.74 7.43
N LEU A 47 8.18 -7.41 7.08
CA LEU A 47 8.95 -6.35 7.74
C LEU A 47 8.28 -4.97 7.58
N GLN A 48 7.80 -4.64 6.39
CA GLN A 48 7.10 -3.38 6.15
C GLN A 48 5.78 -3.32 6.93
N LEU A 49 5.02 -4.41 6.95
CA LEU A 49 3.78 -4.51 7.72
C LEU A 49 4.05 -4.35 9.22
N GLN A 50 5.07 -5.03 9.75
CA GLN A 50 5.45 -4.90 11.16
C GLN A 50 5.85 -3.47 11.50
N GLU A 51 6.61 -2.80 10.65
CA GLU A 51 7.03 -1.42 10.87
C GLU A 51 5.83 -0.46 10.85
N LEU A 52 4.89 -0.64 9.93
CA LEU A 52 3.65 0.12 9.89
C LEU A 52 2.78 -0.12 11.12
N GLU A 53 2.67 -1.37 11.57
CA GLU A 53 1.94 -1.75 12.77
C GLU A 53 2.56 -1.13 14.04
N ASN A 54 3.89 -1.04 14.10
CA ASN A 54 4.60 -0.43 15.24
C ASN A 54 4.50 1.11 15.25
N ARG A 55 4.50 1.75 14.08
CA ARG A 55 4.49 3.22 13.96
C ARG A 55 3.10 3.83 14.09
N PHE A 56 2.07 3.13 13.63
CA PHE A 56 0.72 3.67 13.55
C PHE A 56 -0.24 2.83 14.37
N ASP A 57 -0.86 3.47 15.36
CA ASP A 57 -1.98 2.88 16.06
C ASP A 57 -3.25 2.84 15.17
N LYS A 58 -4.32 2.25 15.69
CA LYS A 58 -5.58 2.09 14.94
C LYS A 58 -6.12 3.45 14.45
N VAL A 59 -6.02 4.48 15.27
CA VAL A 59 -6.52 5.83 14.97
C VAL A 59 -5.72 6.47 13.84
N SER A 60 -4.38 6.40 13.91
CA SER A 60 -3.50 6.97 12.89
C SER A 60 -3.65 6.26 11.55
N LYS A 61 -3.83 4.94 11.55
CA LYS A 61 -4.13 4.19 10.30
C LYS A 61 -5.45 4.60 9.68
N GLU A 62 -6.49 4.76 10.50
CA GLU A 62 -7.80 5.21 10.03
C GLU A 62 -7.71 6.62 9.42
N LEU A 63 -6.96 7.52 10.05
CA LEU A 63 -6.68 8.86 9.52
C LEU A 63 -5.99 8.79 8.15
N LEU A 64 -4.91 8.00 8.01
CA LEU A 64 -4.19 7.84 6.75
C LEU A 64 -5.07 7.24 5.64
N ILE A 65 -5.90 6.25 5.97
CA ILE A 65 -6.87 5.65 5.03
C ILE A 65 -7.88 6.71 4.56
N CYS A 66 -8.34 7.58 5.46
CA CYS A 66 -9.22 8.68 5.09
C CYS A 66 -8.51 9.66 4.15
N MET A 67 -7.29 10.11 4.50
CA MET A 67 -6.50 11.03 3.67
C MET A 67 -6.21 10.46 2.27
N SER A 68 -5.91 9.17 2.16
CA SER A 68 -5.62 8.53 0.87
C SER A 68 -6.80 8.57 -0.12
N SER A 69 -8.03 8.68 0.37
CA SER A 69 -9.21 8.78 -0.48
C SER A 69 -9.32 10.13 -1.19
N PHE A 70 -8.56 11.13 -0.75
CA PHE A 70 -8.45 12.45 -1.39
C PHE A 70 -7.13 12.59 -2.17
N SER A 71 -6.54 11.47 -2.60
CA SER A 71 -5.33 11.50 -3.42
C SER A 71 -5.65 12.00 -4.85
N PRO A 72 -4.96 13.03 -5.36
CA PRO A 72 -5.17 13.56 -6.72
C PRO A 72 -4.95 12.57 -7.88
N PRO A 73 -4.00 11.61 -7.81
CA PRO A 73 -3.81 10.61 -8.85
C PRO A 73 -5.13 9.89 -9.19
N ASN A 74 -5.39 9.74 -10.49
CA ASN A 74 -6.60 9.13 -11.04
C ASN A 74 -7.90 9.89 -10.67
N GLN A 75 -7.86 11.23 -10.62
CA GLN A 75 -9.06 12.06 -10.48
C GLN A 75 -9.90 11.73 -9.24
N PHE A 76 -9.25 11.47 -8.11
CA PHE A 76 -9.93 11.08 -6.87
C PHE A 76 -10.82 9.84 -7.03
N PHE A 77 -10.43 8.87 -7.87
CA PHE A 77 -11.17 7.61 -8.04
C PHE A 77 -11.48 6.90 -6.71
N SER A 78 -10.60 7.07 -5.72
CA SER A 78 -10.77 6.53 -4.36
C SER A 78 -11.61 7.40 -3.42
N PHE A 79 -12.25 8.46 -3.90
CA PHE A 79 -13.03 9.38 -3.08
C PHE A 79 -14.21 8.66 -2.41
N ASP A 80 -14.37 8.90 -1.11
CA ASP A 80 -15.49 8.38 -0.33
C ASP A 80 -15.92 9.47 0.66
N ILE A 81 -17.15 9.94 0.51
CA ILE A 81 -17.75 10.97 1.35
C ILE A 81 -17.80 10.57 2.83
N ARG A 82 -17.89 9.28 3.13
CA ARG A 82 -17.87 8.77 4.51
C ARG A 82 -16.50 8.97 5.13
N LYS A 83 -15.44 8.77 4.34
CA LYS A 83 -14.05 9.03 4.76
C LYS A 83 -13.77 10.53 4.89
N LEU A 84 -14.46 11.39 4.14
CA LEU A 84 -14.35 12.84 4.31
C LEU A 84 -14.92 13.28 5.65
N ARG A 85 -16.13 12.83 5.96
CA ARG A 85 -16.75 13.07 7.26
C ARG A 85 -15.86 12.55 8.38
N ARG A 86 -15.36 11.32 8.24
CA ARG A 86 -14.46 10.72 9.23
C ARG A 86 -13.16 11.52 9.39
N LEU A 87 -12.63 12.08 8.31
CA LEU A 87 -11.48 12.98 8.35
C LEU A 87 -11.79 14.23 9.17
N ALA A 88 -12.94 14.87 8.93
CA ALA A 88 -13.34 16.06 9.66
C ALA A 88 -13.60 15.81 11.15
N GLU A 89 -14.06 14.61 11.53
CA GLU A 89 -14.15 14.20 12.93
C GLU A 89 -12.77 14.17 13.64
N PHE A 90 -11.69 13.84 12.93
CA PHE A 90 -10.33 13.94 13.49
C PHE A 90 -9.92 15.39 13.79
N TYR A 91 -10.49 16.37 13.07
CA TYR A 91 -10.26 17.79 13.24
C TYR A 91 -11.48 18.50 13.86
N HIS A 92 -12.12 17.89 14.86
CA HIS A 92 -13.33 18.41 15.50
C HIS A 92 -13.24 19.85 16.04
N ASN A 93 -12.04 20.37 16.30
CA ASN A 93 -11.83 21.76 16.73
C ASN A 93 -11.87 22.76 15.56
N GLU A 94 -11.66 22.29 14.33
CA GLU A 94 -11.67 23.12 13.13
C GLU A 94 -13.07 23.20 12.49
N PHE A 95 -14.00 22.32 12.89
CA PHE A 95 -15.34 22.25 12.32
C PHE A 95 -16.42 22.25 13.41
N SER A 96 -17.36 23.18 13.32
CA SER A 96 -18.58 23.15 14.13
C SER A 96 -19.49 21.98 13.73
N THR A 97 -20.41 21.60 14.62
CA THR A 97 -21.43 20.57 14.33
C THR A 97 -22.30 20.92 13.13
N VAL A 98 -22.52 22.22 12.91
CA VAL A 98 -23.25 22.75 11.76
C VAL A 98 -22.43 22.52 10.48
N GLU A 99 -21.14 22.89 10.45
CA GLU A 99 -20.26 22.66 9.30
C GLU A 99 -20.09 21.17 8.96
N LEU A 100 -19.99 20.30 9.98
CA LEU A 100 -19.98 18.84 9.80
C LEU A 100 -21.28 18.30 9.20
N SER A 101 -22.42 18.93 9.50
CA SER A 101 -23.72 18.57 8.92
C SER A 101 -23.83 18.97 7.44
N PHE A 102 -23.24 20.12 7.07
CA PHE A 102 -23.21 20.64 5.71
C PHE A 102 -22.07 20.07 4.85
N MET A 103 -21.15 19.29 5.43
CA MET A 103 -20.04 18.69 4.70
C MET A 103 -20.46 17.88 3.48
N VAL A 104 -21.67 17.31 3.45
CA VAL A 104 -22.19 16.62 2.25
C VAL A 104 -22.35 17.57 1.07
N GLU A 105 -22.86 18.77 1.32
CA GLU A 105 -23.08 19.81 0.29
C GLU A 105 -21.75 20.48 -0.12
N ILE A 106 -20.87 20.75 0.86
CA ILE A 106 -19.54 21.32 0.61
C ILE A 106 -18.64 20.31 -0.13
N SER A 107 -18.77 19.01 0.14
CA SER A 107 -17.98 17.97 -0.52
C SER A 107 -18.25 17.87 -2.03
N LEU A 108 -19.50 18.09 -2.45
CA LEU A 108 -19.84 18.17 -3.87
C LEU A 108 -19.24 19.42 -4.52
N LEU A 109 -19.13 20.52 -3.77
CA LEU A 109 -18.52 21.78 -4.22
C LEU A 109 -16.99 21.66 -4.33
N ILE A 110 -16.34 20.99 -3.37
CA ILE A 110 -14.90 20.66 -3.39
C ILE A 110 -14.60 19.67 -4.51
N PHE A 111 -15.38 18.60 -4.65
CA PHE A 111 -15.21 17.62 -5.75
C PHE A 111 -15.44 18.28 -7.11
N LYS A 112 -16.41 19.19 -7.22
CA LYS A 112 -16.64 19.99 -8.43
C LYS A 112 -15.47 20.95 -8.72
N MET A 113 -14.98 21.69 -7.72
CA MET A 113 -13.79 22.54 -7.87
C MET A 113 -12.49 21.76 -8.17
N MET A 114 -12.39 20.50 -7.75
CA MET A 114 -11.22 19.63 -7.97
C MET A 114 -11.28 18.83 -9.28
N ILE A 115 -12.45 18.74 -9.92
CA ILE A 115 -12.65 18.18 -11.27
C ILE A 115 -12.48 19.28 -12.34
N ASP A 116 -12.74 20.54 -12.00
CA ASP A 116 -12.70 21.70 -12.90
C ASP A 116 -11.28 22.32 -13.08
N PHE A 117 -10.22 21.68 -12.56
CA PHE A 117 -8.79 22.03 -12.75
C PHE A 117 -8.02 20.85 -13.36
#